data_AF-T0ZRV3-F1
#
_entry.id   AF-T0ZRV3-F1
#
_cell.length_a   1.000
_cell.length_b   1.000
_cell.length_c   1.000
_cell.angle_alpha   90.00
_cell.angle_beta   90.00
_cell.angle_gamma   90.00
#
_symmetry.space_group_name_H-M   'P 1'
#
loop_
_entity.id
_entity.type
_entity.pdbx_description
1 polymer ?
#
loop_
_entity_poly.entity_id
_entity_poly.type
_entity_poly.pdbx_seq_one_letter_code
_entity_poly.pdbx_strand_id
1 'polypeptide(L)'
;RPAVHNAYEAALAASQSGSKLHGNCLVTGEEDVPIAQHESVIKGVWGGQPAGCNIISFNERAFESYGKRERNGENAPVSLRASFAYTTALNHLLARDSRQRIQVGDASTVFWAEEAHDLENAIPDLFGDPPKDNPDKNTDAVKALYAAIASGQFSVGGMETRFHVLGLAPNAARISVRFWETATAAELAQRIAQHFDDITIAHAPHDPAHLSLFRLLTGVALLNKADNIPPNLGGDVLRAILEGLPYPATLLNLAV
;
A
#
# COMPACT_ATOMS: atom_id res chain seq x y z
N ARG A 1 -3.45 -20.64 4.83
CA ARG A 1 -2.88 -22.02 4.82
C ARG A 1 -2.49 -22.42 6.25
N PRO A 2 -2.84 -23.62 6.75
CA PRO A 2 -2.62 -24.01 8.16
C PRO A 2 -1.17 -23.95 8.63
N ALA A 3 -0.20 -24.36 7.80
CA ALA A 3 1.23 -24.30 8.17
C ALA A 3 1.74 -22.87 8.41
N VAL A 4 1.29 -21.91 7.60
CA VAL A 4 1.63 -20.49 7.76
C VAL A 4 1.00 -19.94 9.04
N HIS A 5 -0.26 -20.31 9.31
CA HIS A 5 -0.95 -19.90 10.53
C HIS A 5 -0.26 -20.45 11.78
N ASN A 6 0.14 -21.72 11.79
CA ASN A 6 0.86 -22.31 12.92
C ASN A 6 2.24 -21.68 13.14
N ALA A 7 2.99 -21.40 12.07
CA ALA A 7 4.26 -20.69 12.17
C ALA A 7 4.08 -19.26 12.72
N TYR A 8 3.03 -18.57 12.28
CA TYR A 8 2.64 -17.26 12.78
C TYR A 8 2.31 -17.31 14.28
N GLU A 9 1.44 -18.21 14.73
CA GLU A 9 1.07 -18.33 16.14
C GLU A 9 2.26 -18.74 17.01
N ALA A 10 3.16 -19.60 16.52
CA ALA A 10 4.40 -19.94 17.22
C ALA A 10 5.35 -18.74 17.37
N ALA A 11 5.53 -17.94 16.31
CA ALA A 11 6.34 -16.73 16.35
C ALA A 11 5.71 -15.64 17.25
N LEU A 12 4.39 -15.51 17.20
CA LEU A 12 3.64 -14.63 18.08
C LEU A 12 3.85 -15.02 19.55
N ALA A 13 3.66 -16.30 19.90
CA ALA A 13 3.86 -16.79 21.25
C ALA A 13 5.30 -16.55 21.77
N ALA A 14 6.31 -16.69 20.90
CA ALA A 14 7.70 -16.38 21.24
C ALA A 14 7.94 -14.87 21.48
N SER A 15 7.25 -14.01 20.74
CA SER A 15 7.30 -12.55 20.92
C SER A 15 6.55 -12.06 22.17
N GLN A 16 5.59 -12.85 22.67
CA GLN A 16 4.69 -12.52 23.79
C GLN A 16 5.29 -12.70 25.20
N SER A 17 6.62 -12.64 25.38
CA SER A 17 7.20 -12.73 26.73
C SER A 17 6.89 -11.50 27.60
N GLY A 18 5.70 -11.50 28.20
CA GLY A 18 5.27 -10.77 29.39
C GLY A 18 5.54 -9.27 29.39
N SER A 19 4.90 -8.49 28.52
CA SER A 19 4.86 -7.04 28.72
C SER A 19 4.24 -6.76 30.09
N LYS A 20 4.99 -6.08 30.97
CA LYS A 20 4.51 -5.65 32.28
C LYS A 20 3.46 -4.54 32.18
N LEU A 21 3.28 -3.97 30.99
CA LEU A 21 2.31 -2.91 30.72
C LEU A 21 1.05 -3.54 30.15
N HIS A 22 -0.07 -3.35 30.84
CA HIS A 22 -1.40 -3.75 30.41
C HIS A 22 -2.27 -2.53 30.16
N GLY A 23 -3.25 -2.68 29.28
CA GLY A 23 -4.20 -1.62 28.96
C GLY A 23 -5.16 -2.06 27.86
N ASN A 24 -5.98 -1.12 27.40
CA ASN A 24 -6.97 -1.37 26.37
C ASN A 24 -6.34 -1.14 24.99
N CYS A 25 -6.41 -2.13 24.11
CA CYS A 25 -5.84 -2.04 22.77
C CYS A 25 -6.75 -1.17 21.88
N LEU A 26 -6.23 -0.06 21.35
CA LEU A 26 -6.99 0.84 20.48
C LEU A 26 -7.28 0.25 19.10
N VAL A 27 -6.53 -0.78 18.67
CA VAL A 27 -6.73 -1.43 17.37
C VAL A 27 -7.81 -2.50 17.43
N THR A 28 -7.80 -3.33 18.47
CA THR A 28 -8.72 -4.48 18.60
C THR A 28 -9.92 -4.21 19.49
N GLY A 29 -9.85 -3.19 20.35
CA GLY A 29 -10.85 -2.91 21.38
C GLY A 29 -10.78 -3.84 22.60
N GLU A 30 -9.85 -4.81 22.62
CA GLU A 30 -9.68 -5.73 23.76
C GLU A 30 -9.16 -4.98 25.00
N GLU A 31 -9.73 -5.29 26.15
CA GLU A 31 -9.39 -4.67 27.43
C GLU A 31 -8.36 -5.50 28.22
N ASP A 32 -7.55 -4.83 29.04
CA ASP A 32 -6.55 -5.43 29.94
C ASP A 32 -5.58 -6.43 29.28
N VAL A 33 -5.14 -6.11 28.06
CA VAL A 33 -4.18 -6.94 27.30
C VAL A 33 -2.75 -6.41 27.41
N PRO A 34 -1.73 -7.28 27.23
CA PRO A 34 -0.33 -6.85 27.17
C PRO A 34 -0.08 -5.84 26.04
N ILE A 35 0.37 -4.64 26.39
CA ILE A 35 0.64 -3.53 25.47
C ILE A 35 2.08 -3.59 24.95
N ALA A 36 2.23 -3.36 23.65
CA ALA A 36 3.51 -3.15 23.00
C ALA A 36 4.06 -1.78 23.44
N GLN A 37 5.11 -1.76 24.26
CA GLN A 37 5.78 -0.50 24.63
C GLN A 37 6.39 0.17 23.38
N HIS A 38 6.94 -0.67 22.50
CA HIS A 38 7.39 -0.30 21.18
C HIS A 38 6.70 -1.22 20.18
N GLU A 39 6.12 -0.64 19.14
CA GLU A 39 5.60 -1.43 18.04
C GLU A 39 6.74 -2.21 17.37
N SER A 40 6.42 -3.39 16.86
CA SER A 40 7.32 -4.08 15.93
C SER A 40 7.63 -3.17 14.74
N VAL A 41 8.82 -3.31 14.17
CA VAL A 41 9.25 -2.46 13.05
C VAL A 41 8.73 -3.01 11.72
N ILE A 42 8.28 -2.11 10.86
CA ILE A 42 7.93 -2.37 9.47
C ILE A 42 9.15 -2.05 8.60
N LYS A 43 9.56 -3.01 7.78
CA LYS A 43 10.70 -2.95 6.88
C LYS A 43 10.23 -2.97 5.43
N GLY A 44 11.08 -2.52 4.51
CA GLY A 44 10.80 -2.59 3.07
C GLY A 44 9.96 -1.43 2.51
N VAL A 45 9.61 -0.43 3.33
CA VAL A 45 9.08 0.86 2.85
C VAL A 45 10.19 1.59 2.08
N TRP A 46 9.95 1.90 0.81
CA TRP A 46 10.86 2.69 -0.02
C TRP A 46 11.12 4.07 0.59
N GLY A 47 12.39 4.50 0.59
CA GLY A 47 12.83 5.74 1.22
C GLY A 47 12.79 5.73 2.75
N GLY A 48 12.34 4.65 3.39
CA GLY A 48 12.34 4.47 4.84
C GLY A 48 13.71 4.07 5.40
N GLN A 49 13.81 4.02 6.73
CA GLN A 49 15.04 3.60 7.40
C GLN A 49 15.32 2.10 7.18
N PRO A 50 16.57 1.69 6.87
CA PRO A 50 16.92 0.28 6.68
C PRO A 50 16.64 -0.61 7.90
N ALA A 51 16.73 -0.04 9.10
CA ALA A 51 16.40 -0.73 10.35
C ALA A 51 14.89 -1.00 10.52
N GLY A 52 14.05 -0.33 9.73
CA GLY A 52 12.60 -0.33 9.82
C GLY A 52 12.05 0.94 10.46
N CYS A 53 10.75 1.15 10.30
CA CYS A 53 10.00 2.29 10.84
C CYS A 53 8.71 1.81 11.50
N ASN A 54 8.06 2.67 12.28
CA ASN A 54 6.79 2.36 12.93
C ASN A 54 5.67 3.27 12.41
N ILE A 55 4.42 2.79 12.46
CA ILE A 55 3.26 3.67 12.23
C ILE A 55 3.03 4.53 13.47
N ILE A 56 3.13 3.92 14.66
CA ILE A 56 2.98 4.62 15.94
C ILE A 56 4.30 4.52 16.70
N SER A 57 4.95 5.67 16.93
CA SER A 57 6.15 5.76 17.76
C SER A 57 6.25 7.08 18.52
N PHE A 58 6.68 6.96 19.77
CA PHE A 58 6.95 8.08 20.67
C PHE A 58 8.43 8.04 21.03
N ASN A 59 9.12 9.16 20.84
CA ASN A 59 10.57 9.27 21.03
C ASN A 59 10.97 10.46 21.90
N GLU A 60 10.02 11.28 22.35
CA GLU A 60 10.30 12.48 23.14
C GLU A 60 9.31 12.68 24.27
N ARG A 61 9.81 13.29 25.35
CA ARG A 61 9.06 13.59 26.57
C ARG A 61 7.87 14.53 26.35
N ALA A 62 7.92 15.35 25.29
CA ALA A 62 6.86 16.28 24.92
C ALA A 62 5.56 15.57 24.50
N PHE A 63 5.60 14.27 24.19
CA PHE A 63 4.42 13.49 23.82
C PHE A 63 3.73 12.84 25.04
N GLU A 64 4.26 13.03 26.25
CA GLU A 64 3.77 12.40 27.49
C GLU A 64 2.67 13.25 28.13
N SER A 65 1.42 13.01 27.74
CA SER A 65 0.25 13.57 28.43
C SER A 65 -0.21 12.65 29.58
N TYR A 66 -0.93 13.21 30.56
CA TYR A 66 -1.61 12.44 31.63
C TYR A 66 -0.70 11.57 32.54
N GLY A 67 0.55 11.97 32.77
CA GLY A 67 1.43 11.25 33.69
C GLY A 67 2.03 9.95 33.12
N LYS A 68 1.85 9.69 31.82
CA LYS A 68 2.46 8.60 31.06
C LYS A 68 3.94 8.89 30.74
N ARG A 69 4.71 9.15 31.81
CA ARG A 69 6.00 9.85 31.79
C ARG A 69 7.23 8.97 31.51
N GLU A 70 7.07 7.65 31.55
CA GLU A 70 8.22 6.73 31.58
C GLU A 70 8.05 5.50 30.69
N ARG A 71 6.91 5.38 29.98
CA ARG A 71 6.57 4.16 29.23
C ARG A 71 6.05 4.50 27.83
N ASN A 72 6.88 4.21 26.84
CA ASN A 72 6.51 4.22 25.44
C ASN A 72 5.25 3.34 25.22
N GLY A 73 4.38 3.73 24.30
CA GLY A 73 3.16 2.98 23.97
C GLY A 73 1.92 3.30 24.81
N GLU A 74 2.03 3.93 26.00
CA GLU A 74 0.85 4.28 26.80
C GLU A 74 -0.04 5.36 26.15
N ASN A 75 0.52 6.22 25.30
CA ASN A 75 -0.21 7.32 24.64
C ASN A 75 -1.16 6.84 23.54
N ALA A 76 -0.84 5.71 22.90
CA ALA A 76 -1.66 5.05 21.91
C ALA A 76 -1.49 3.53 22.10
N PRO A 77 -2.14 2.93 23.11
CA PRO A 77 -1.91 1.55 23.49
C PRO A 77 -2.36 0.60 22.38
N VAL A 78 -1.39 -0.17 21.86
CA VAL A 78 -1.61 -1.26 20.91
C VAL A 78 -1.12 -2.55 21.55
N SER A 79 -1.92 -3.61 21.50
CA SER A 79 -1.52 -4.90 22.08
C SER A 79 -0.31 -5.47 21.36
N LEU A 80 0.52 -6.26 22.07
CA LEU A 80 1.62 -7.02 21.45
C LEU A 80 1.12 -7.88 20.29
N ARG A 81 -0.06 -8.50 20.44
CA ARG A 81 -0.70 -9.32 19.40
C ARG A 81 -1.05 -8.48 18.17
N ALA A 82 -1.68 -7.32 18.34
CA ALA A 82 -2.04 -6.45 17.23
C ALA A 82 -0.79 -5.91 16.51
N SER A 83 0.20 -5.44 17.28
CA SER A 83 1.47 -4.94 16.73
C SER A 83 2.21 -6.00 15.91
N PHE A 84 2.34 -7.21 16.46
CA PHE A 84 2.95 -8.32 15.74
C PHE A 84 2.16 -8.70 14.47
N ALA A 85 0.82 -8.70 14.55
CA ALA A 85 -0.04 -9.09 13.44
C ALA A 85 0.14 -8.20 12.20
N TYR A 86 -0.10 -6.89 12.34
CA TYR A 86 -0.03 -5.99 11.18
C TYR A 86 1.41 -5.84 10.68
N THR A 87 2.41 -5.87 11.56
CA THR A 87 3.81 -5.78 11.09
C THR A 87 4.26 -7.00 10.35
N THR A 88 3.84 -8.20 10.77
CA THR A 88 4.14 -9.44 10.05
C THR A 88 3.50 -9.42 8.67
N ALA A 89 2.23 -9.02 8.57
CA ALA A 89 1.52 -8.89 7.31
C ALA A 89 2.20 -7.85 6.38
N LEU A 90 2.49 -6.65 6.88
CA LEU A 90 3.15 -5.61 6.10
C LEU A 90 4.56 -5.99 5.68
N ASN A 91 5.36 -6.61 6.55
CA ASN A 91 6.70 -7.08 6.20
C ASN A 91 6.68 -8.16 5.12
N HIS A 92 5.64 -9.00 5.09
CA HIS A 92 5.44 -9.96 4.01
C HIS A 92 5.11 -9.26 2.68
N LEU A 93 4.14 -8.34 2.69
CA LEU A 93 3.73 -7.62 1.49
C LEU A 93 4.82 -6.67 0.95
N LEU A 94 5.62 -6.07 1.83
CA LEU A 94 6.73 -5.16 1.50
C LEU A 94 8.04 -5.89 1.19
N ALA A 95 8.09 -7.21 1.28
CA ALA A 95 9.27 -8.00 0.98
C ALA A 95 9.79 -7.72 -0.43
N ARG A 96 11.10 -7.77 -0.63
CA ARG A 96 11.75 -7.32 -1.87
C ARG A 96 11.18 -8.00 -3.13
N ASP A 97 10.87 -9.28 -3.00
CA ASP A 97 10.36 -10.21 -4.01
C ASP A 97 8.82 -10.31 -4.04
N SER A 98 8.12 -9.59 -3.16
CA SER A 98 6.67 -9.52 -3.19
C SER A 98 6.19 -8.87 -4.49
N ARG A 99 5.24 -9.54 -5.16
CA ARG A 99 4.47 -8.96 -6.28
C ARG A 99 3.33 -8.07 -5.79
N GLN A 100 2.95 -8.16 -4.52
CA GLN A 100 1.84 -7.41 -3.94
C GLN A 100 2.24 -6.02 -3.46
N ARG A 101 3.21 -5.41 -4.18
CA ARG A 101 3.70 -4.06 -3.91
C ARG A 101 4.12 -3.35 -5.19
N ILE A 102 3.87 -2.05 -5.24
CA ILE A 102 4.38 -1.13 -6.25
C ILE A 102 4.88 0.15 -5.58
N GLN A 103 5.73 0.90 -6.27
CA GLN A 103 6.12 2.25 -5.85
C GLN A 103 5.42 3.27 -6.73
N VAL A 104 4.74 4.24 -6.12
CA VAL A 104 4.09 5.34 -6.83
C VAL A 104 4.48 6.65 -6.17
N GLY A 105 5.29 7.46 -6.89
CA GLY A 105 5.94 8.62 -6.29
C GLY A 105 6.78 8.22 -5.07
N ASP A 106 6.53 8.85 -3.93
CA ASP A 106 7.17 8.53 -2.65
C ASP A 106 6.51 7.38 -1.87
N ALA A 107 5.36 6.89 -2.34
CA ALA A 107 4.54 5.93 -1.60
C ALA A 107 4.85 4.49 -2.01
N SER A 108 5.16 3.66 -1.02
CA SER A 108 5.15 2.20 -1.10
C SER A 108 3.70 1.73 -0.99
N THR A 109 3.14 1.24 -2.09
CA THR A 109 1.75 0.79 -2.13
C THR A 109 1.70 -0.73 -2.06
N VAL A 110 1.02 -1.28 -1.05
CA VAL A 110 0.75 -2.72 -0.94
C VAL A 110 -0.73 -3.00 -1.12
N PHE A 111 -1.05 -4.23 -1.50
CA PHE A 111 -2.42 -4.63 -1.76
C PHE A 111 -2.66 -6.11 -1.56
N TRP A 112 -3.87 -6.47 -1.13
CA TRP A 112 -4.25 -7.86 -0.91
C TRP A 112 -5.77 -8.02 -1.02
N ALA A 113 -6.20 -9.24 -1.31
CA ALA A 113 -7.60 -9.62 -1.28
C ALA A 113 -7.90 -10.51 -0.05
N GLU A 114 -9.18 -10.59 0.34
CA GLU A 114 -9.62 -11.51 1.41
C GLU A 114 -9.46 -13.00 1.03
N GLU A 115 -9.34 -13.28 -0.26
CA GLU A 115 -8.99 -14.58 -0.85
C GLU A 115 -8.04 -14.39 -2.02
N ALA A 116 -7.43 -15.47 -2.52
CA ALA A 116 -6.53 -15.36 -3.67
C ALA A 116 -7.26 -14.73 -4.87
N HIS A 117 -6.65 -13.74 -5.51
CA HIS A 117 -7.31 -12.97 -6.57
C HIS A 117 -6.34 -12.55 -7.68
N ASP A 118 -6.80 -12.54 -8.93
CA ASP A 118 -5.97 -12.17 -10.10
C ASP A 118 -5.36 -10.77 -10.00
N LEU A 119 -6.14 -9.81 -9.48
CA LEU A 119 -5.69 -8.42 -9.24
C LEU A 119 -4.42 -8.32 -8.37
N GLU A 120 -4.17 -9.27 -7.46
CA GLU A 120 -2.93 -9.30 -6.65
C GLU A 120 -1.66 -9.46 -7.51
N ASN A 121 -1.80 -9.97 -8.74
CA ASN A 121 -0.70 -10.15 -9.68
C ASN A 121 -0.74 -9.15 -10.85
N ALA A 122 -1.92 -8.61 -11.16
CA ALA A 122 -2.14 -7.71 -12.29
C ALA A 122 -1.73 -6.26 -11.99
N ILE A 123 -1.96 -5.76 -10.77
CA ILE A 123 -1.68 -4.35 -10.39
C ILE A 123 -0.25 -3.89 -10.73
N PRO A 124 0.82 -4.66 -10.47
CA PRO A 124 2.17 -4.30 -10.89
C PRO A 124 2.33 -4.12 -12.39
N ASP A 125 1.64 -4.96 -13.16
CA ASP A 125 1.73 -4.94 -14.62
C ASP A 125 0.83 -3.83 -15.22
N LEU A 126 -0.24 -3.43 -14.51
CA LEU A 126 -1.12 -2.31 -14.88
C LEU A 126 -0.47 -0.94 -14.65
N PHE A 127 0.17 -0.72 -13.50
CA PHE A 127 0.72 0.60 -13.13
C PHE A 127 2.23 0.74 -13.26
N GLY A 128 2.96 -0.38 -13.31
CA GLY A 128 4.41 -0.41 -13.44
C GLY A 128 4.90 -0.23 -14.87
N ASP A 129 6.19 0.03 -15.02
CA ASP A 129 6.83 -0.03 -16.35
C ASP A 129 6.92 -1.49 -16.83
N PRO A 130 6.60 -1.76 -18.11
CA PRO A 130 6.73 -3.10 -18.64
C PRO A 130 8.21 -3.53 -18.68
N PRO A 131 8.52 -4.80 -18.41
CA PRO A 131 9.87 -5.34 -18.56
C PRO A 131 10.42 -5.13 -19.97
N LYS A 132 11.73 -4.86 -20.11
CA LYS A 132 12.36 -4.62 -21.43
C LYS A 132 12.25 -5.81 -22.39
N ASP A 133 12.20 -7.01 -21.82
CA ASP A 133 12.06 -8.29 -22.52
C ASP A 133 10.61 -8.64 -22.87
N ASN A 134 9.63 -7.95 -22.27
CA ASN A 134 8.20 -8.12 -22.57
C ASN A 134 7.47 -6.77 -22.54
N PRO A 135 7.57 -5.97 -23.63
CA PRO A 135 6.97 -4.64 -23.71
C PRO A 135 5.43 -4.67 -23.71
N ASP A 136 4.81 -5.77 -24.16
CA ASP A 136 3.36 -5.90 -24.29
C ASP A 136 2.66 -6.26 -22.98
N LYS A 137 3.42 -6.54 -21.91
CA LYS A 137 2.90 -7.03 -20.63
C LYS A 137 1.85 -6.10 -20.00
N ASN A 138 2.05 -4.78 -20.10
CA ASN A 138 1.07 -3.80 -19.62
C ASN A 138 -0.22 -3.88 -20.45
N THR A 139 -0.11 -3.85 -21.77
CA THR A 139 -1.23 -3.98 -22.70
C THR A 139 -2.03 -5.26 -22.46
N ASP A 140 -1.35 -6.38 -22.21
CA ASP A 140 -2.01 -7.65 -21.92
C ASP A 140 -2.74 -7.64 -20.57
N ALA A 141 -2.15 -7.01 -19.54
CA ALA A 141 -2.82 -6.83 -18.26
C ALA A 141 -4.07 -5.95 -18.38
N VAL A 142 -4.01 -4.86 -19.16
CA VAL A 142 -5.16 -3.99 -19.44
C VAL A 142 -6.24 -4.78 -20.18
N LYS A 143 -5.90 -5.53 -21.24
CA LYS A 143 -6.88 -6.38 -21.96
C LYS A 143 -7.53 -7.42 -21.04
N ALA A 144 -6.76 -8.06 -20.17
CA ALA A 144 -7.28 -9.03 -19.22
C ALA A 144 -8.26 -8.38 -18.23
N LEU A 145 -7.97 -7.15 -17.78
CA LEU A 145 -8.86 -6.36 -16.93
C LEU A 145 -10.21 -6.10 -17.62
N TYR A 146 -10.20 -5.56 -18.85
CA TYR A 146 -11.43 -5.33 -19.61
C TYR A 146 -12.20 -6.62 -19.89
N ALA A 147 -11.51 -7.73 -20.19
CA ALA A 147 -12.14 -9.02 -20.39
C ALA A 147 -12.83 -9.54 -19.12
N ALA A 148 -12.21 -9.37 -17.95
CA ALA A 148 -12.80 -9.74 -16.68
C ALA A 148 -14.06 -8.91 -16.37
N ILE A 149 -14.01 -7.60 -16.63
CA ILE A 149 -15.17 -6.70 -16.46
C ILE A 149 -16.31 -7.10 -17.41
N ALA A 150 -16.01 -7.30 -18.70
CA ALA A 150 -17.01 -7.61 -19.72
C ALA A 150 -17.66 -8.99 -19.52
N SER A 151 -16.89 -9.98 -19.05
CA SER A 151 -17.40 -11.31 -18.73
C SER A 151 -18.03 -11.43 -17.34
N GLY A 152 -17.81 -10.43 -16.47
CA GLY A 152 -18.29 -10.44 -15.09
C GLY A 152 -17.61 -11.49 -14.20
N GLN A 153 -16.39 -11.91 -14.54
CA GLN A 153 -15.64 -12.90 -13.76
C GLN A 153 -14.13 -12.73 -13.90
N PHE A 154 -13.40 -12.99 -12.82
CA PHE A 154 -11.96 -13.20 -12.83
C PHE A 154 -11.63 -14.70 -13.00
N SER A 155 -10.39 -15.02 -13.40
CA SER A 155 -9.93 -16.41 -13.46
C SER A 155 -9.70 -16.98 -12.07
N VAL A 156 -9.25 -16.14 -11.14
CA VAL A 156 -9.08 -16.46 -9.72
C VAL A 156 -9.72 -15.35 -8.87
N GLY A 157 -10.59 -15.76 -7.96
CA GLY A 157 -11.31 -14.88 -7.03
C GLY A 157 -12.67 -14.40 -7.58
N GLY A 158 -13.55 -13.97 -6.67
CA GLY A 158 -14.87 -13.43 -7.01
C GLY A 158 -14.90 -11.94 -7.31
N MET A 159 -15.91 -11.50 -8.07
CA MET A 159 -16.17 -10.07 -8.34
C MET A 159 -16.43 -9.27 -7.05
N GLU A 160 -17.11 -9.89 -6.09
CA GLU A 160 -17.46 -9.28 -4.79
C GLU A 160 -16.36 -9.42 -3.73
N THR A 161 -15.22 -10.03 -4.08
CA THR A 161 -14.11 -10.22 -3.16
C THR A 161 -13.57 -8.87 -2.73
N ARG A 162 -13.51 -8.63 -1.42
CA ARG A 162 -12.96 -7.39 -0.91
C ARG A 162 -11.46 -7.33 -1.15
N PHE A 163 -11.05 -6.20 -1.67
CA PHE A 163 -9.69 -5.89 -2.05
C PHE A 163 -9.24 -4.64 -1.29
N HIS A 164 -8.02 -4.68 -0.77
CA HIS A 164 -7.46 -3.65 0.08
C HIS A 164 -6.20 -3.08 -0.57
N VAL A 165 -6.07 -1.75 -0.56
CA VAL A 165 -4.88 -1.06 -1.06
C VAL A 165 -4.42 -0.03 -0.04
N LEU A 166 -3.13 -0.05 0.29
CA LEU A 166 -2.53 0.79 1.33
C LEU A 166 -1.28 1.49 0.79
N GLY A 167 -1.29 2.82 0.81
CA GLY A 167 -0.14 3.65 0.47
C GLY A 167 0.64 4.09 1.70
N LEU A 168 1.92 3.73 1.79
CA LEU A 168 2.82 4.05 2.91
C LEU A 168 3.96 4.95 2.43
N ALA A 169 4.11 6.13 3.05
CA ALA A 169 5.22 7.03 2.78
C ALA A 169 6.17 7.13 3.98
N PRO A 170 7.49 7.22 3.73
CA PRO A 170 8.47 7.41 4.79
C PRO A 170 8.36 8.83 5.38
N ASN A 171 8.48 8.94 6.70
CA ASN A 171 8.58 10.21 7.42
C ASN A 171 9.59 10.07 8.57
N ALA A 172 10.87 10.24 8.25
CA ALA A 172 11.99 9.96 9.16
C ALA A 172 11.88 8.54 9.77
N ALA A 173 11.67 8.42 11.08
CA ALA A 173 11.51 7.13 11.76
C ALA A 173 10.05 6.62 11.81
N ARG A 174 9.11 7.35 11.18
CA ARG A 174 7.68 7.05 11.15
C ARG A 174 7.21 6.72 9.74
N ILE A 175 6.10 5.99 9.65
CA ILE A 175 5.40 5.72 8.41
C ILE A 175 4.11 6.53 8.41
N SER A 176 3.88 7.28 7.34
CA SER A 176 2.62 7.99 7.11
C SER A 176 1.74 7.18 6.17
N VAL A 177 0.47 6.98 6.56
CA VAL A 177 -0.54 6.41 5.66
C VAL A 177 -1.00 7.52 4.71
N ARG A 178 -0.69 7.38 3.43
CA ARG A 178 -1.05 8.34 2.37
C ARG A 178 -2.52 8.20 1.98
N PHE A 179 -2.93 6.96 1.77
CA PHE A 179 -4.29 6.59 1.42
C PHE A 179 -4.53 5.13 1.84
N TRP A 180 -5.80 4.81 2.02
CA TRP A 180 -6.29 3.47 2.31
C TRP A 180 -7.60 3.32 1.56
N GLU A 181 -7.69 2.31 0.69
CA GLU A 181 -8.91 2.01 -0.04
C GLU A 181 -9.32 0.56 0.22
N THR A 182 -10.63 0.36 0.36
CA THR A 182 -11.25 -0.97 0.42
C THR A 182 -12.48 -0.97 -0.45
N ALA A 183 -12.46 -1.80 -1.49
CA ALA A 183 -13.56 -1.93 -2.45
C ALA A 183 -13.70 -3.40 -2.84
N THR A 184 -14.80 -3.75 -3.51
CA THR A 184 -14.89 -5.03 -4.21
C THR A 184 -13.92 -5.07 -5.39
N ALA A 185 -13.49 -6.26 -5.79
CA ALA A 185 -12.66 -6.43 -6.97
C ALA A 185 -13.33 -5.88 -8.24
N ALA A 186 -14.66 -5.98 -8.33
CA ALA A 186 -15.47 -5.41 -9.41
C ALA A 186 -15.37 -3.88 -9.48
N GLU A 187 -15.62 -3.20 -8.36
CA GLU A 187 -15.53 -1.73 -8.28
C GLU A 187 -14.11 -1.26 -8.60
N LEU A 188 -13.11 -1.92 -8.01
CA LEU A 188 -11.72 -1.56 -8.24
C LEU A 188 -11.34 -1.73 -9.70
N ALA A 189 -11.72 -2.84 -10.33
CA ALA A 189 -11.44 -3.08 -11.74
C ALA A 189 -12.11 -2.05 -12.66
N GLN A 190 -13.37 -1.69 -12.39
CA GLN A 190 -14.07 -0.65 -13.16
C GLN A 190 -13.37 0.71 -13.06
N ARG A 191 -12.95 1.12 -11.86
CA ARG A 191 -12.26 2.40 -11.67
C ARG A 191 -10.88 2.41 -12.31
N ILE A 192 -10.15 1.29 -12.27
CA ILE A 192 -8.87 1.14 -12.98
C ILE A 192 -9.09 1.17 -14.50
N ALA A 193 -10.12 0.51 -15.03
CA ALA A 193 -10.45 0.58 -16.45
C ALA A 193 -10.80 2.01 -16.88
N GLN A 194 -11.59 2.72 -16.07
CA GLN A 194 -11.92 4.13 -16.32
C GLN A 194 -10.67 4.99 -16.42
N HIS A 195 -9.64 4.77 -15.59
CA HIS A 195 -8.36 5.47 -15.72
C HIS A 195 -7.73 5.27 -17.10
N PHE A 196 -7.72 4.04 -17.63
CA PHE A 196 -7.16 3.77 -18.95
C PHE A 196 -7.98 4.39 -20.08
N ASP A 197 -9.31 4.43 -19.94
CA ASP A 197 -10.18 5.17 -20.85
C ASP A 197 -9.85 6.68 -20.83
N ASP A 198 -9.68 7.26 -19.64
CA ASP A 198 -9.44 8.70 -19.45
C ASP A 198 -8.10 9.18 -20.02
N ILE A 199 -7.05 8.34 -19.99
CA ILE A 199 -5.71 8.68 -20.50
C ILE A 199 -5.50 8.27 -21.95
N THR A 200 -6.53 7.74 -22.63
CA THR A 200 -6.42 7.34 -24.03
C THR A 200 -6.18 8.57 -24.91
N ILE A 201 -5.04 8.59 -25.60
CA ILE A 201 -4.64 9.66 -26.51
C ILE A 201 -4.13 9.08 -27.83
N ALA A 202 -4.25 9.85 -28.91
CA ALA A 202 -3.64 9.47 -30.18
C ALA A 202 -2.10 9.44 -30.05
N HIS A 203 -1.49 8.35 -30.47
CA HIS A 203 -0.04 8.14 -30.44
C HIS A 203 0.44 7.48 -31.73
N ALA A 204 1.75 7.47 -31.99
CA ALA A 204 2.27 6.80 -33.17
C ALA A 204 2.20 5.27 -32.99
N PRO A 205 2.17 4.47 -34.09
CA PRO A 205 2.09 3.01 -33.98
C PRO A 205 3.26 2.33 -33.25
N HIS A 206 4.37 3.05 -33.05
CA HIS A 206 5.55 2.58 -32.33
C HIS A 206 5.60 3.05 -30.87
N ASP A 207 4.67 3.90 -30.45
CA ASP A 207 4.54 4.32 -29.06
C ASP A 207 3.72 3.28 -28.27
N PRO A 208 3.97 3.14 -26.96
CA PRO A 208 3.15 2.30 -26.09
C PRO A 208 1.68 2.75 -26.10
N ALA A 209 0.76 1.79 -26.09
CA ALA A 209 -0.68 2.07 -26.05
C ALA A 209 -1.10 2.84 -24.78
N HIS A 210 -0.48 2.50 -23.64
CA HIS A 210 -0.66 3.19 -22.38
C HIS A 210 0.70 3.49 -21.74
N LEU A 211 0.76 4.62 -21.02
CA LEU A 211 1.93 4.99 -20.24
C LEU A 211 1.77 4.47 -18.81
N SER A 212 2.88 3.98 -18.23
CA SER A 212 2.93 3.65 -16.81
C SER A 212 2.67 4.89 -15.96
N LEU A 213 2.21 4.68 -14.73
CA LEU A 213 1.98 5.78 -13.81
C LEU A 213 3.26 6.57 -13.53
N PHE A 214 4.41 5.89 -13.48
CA PHE A 214 5.71 6.55 -13.36
C PHE A 214 5.97 7.49 -14.54
N ARG A 215 5.73 7.05 -15.79
CA ARG A 215 5.93 7.90 -16.97
C ARG A 215 4.99 9.11 -16.98
N LEU A 216 3.72 8.91 -16.66
CA LEU A 216 2.75 10.00 -16.52
C LEU A 216 3.21 11.05 -15.51
N LEU A 217 3.64 10.61 -14.32
CA LEU A 217 4.12 11.51 -13.26
C LEU A 217 5.44 12.21 -13.64
N THR A 218 6.38 11.50 -14.28
CA THR A 218 7.62 12.13 -14.74
C THR A 218 7.38 13.15 -15.85
N GLY A 219 6.39 12.95 -16.72
CA GLY A 219 6.09 13.85 -17.83
C GLY A 219 5.58 15.23 -17.39
N VAL A 220 5.06 15.36 -16.18
CA VAL A 220 4.66 16.64 -15.56
C VAL A 220 5.69 17.15 -14.55
N ALA A 221 6.77 16.41 -14.31
CA ALA A 221 7.82 16.83 -13.39
C ALA A 221 8.81 17.77 -14.10
N LEU A 222 9.38 18.72 -13.34
CA LEU A 222 10.38 19.64 -13.88
C LEU A 222 11.54 18.86 -14.52
N LEU A 223 11.89 19.20 -15.77
CA LEU A 223 12.92 18.53 -16.57
C LEU A 223 12.70 17.03 -16.80
N ASN A 224 11.47 16.53 -16.63
CA ASN A 224 11.12 15.12 -16.69
C ASN A 224 11.93 14.23 -15.74
N LYS A 225 12.36 14.78 -14.59
CA LYS A 225 13.14 14.06 -13.59
C LYS A 225 12.26 13.53 -12.48
N ALA A 226 12.40 12.24 -12.15
CA ALA A 226 11.64 11.60 -11.08
C ALA A 226 11.81 12.31 -9.72
N ASP A 227 13.01 12.80 -9.41
CA ASP A 227 13.29 13.54 -8.17
C ASP A 227 12.50 14.87 -8.06
N ASN A 228 11.97 15.36 -9.18
CA ASN A 228 11.16 16.59 -9.22
C ASN A 228 9.65 16.31 -9.19
N ILE A 229 9.21 15.05 -9.08
CA ILE A 229 7.81 14.73 -8.84
C ILE A 229 7.44 15.22 -7.43
N PRO A 230 6.41 16.07 -7.27
CA PRO A 230 5.99 16.49 -5.95
C PRO A 230 5.64 15.28 -5.06
N PRO A 231 6.11 15.22 -3.80
CA PRO A 231 6.02 14.00 -2.98
C PRO A 231 4.61 13.39 -2.90
N ASN A 232 3.59 14.24 -2.75
CA ASN A 232 2.20 13.77 -2.60
C ASN A 232 1.53 13.40 -3.93
N LEU A 233 2.03 13.89 -5.07
CA LEU A 233 1.30 13.79 -6.35
C LEU A 233 1.06 12.34 -6.77
N GLY A 234 2.07 11.48 -6.62
CA GLY A 234 1.93 10.07 -6.99
C GLY A 234 0.84 9.37 -6.18
N GLY A 235 0.83 9.59 -4.86
CA GLY A 235 -0.19 9.05 -3.97
C GLY A 235 -1.59 9.61 -4.29
N ASP A 236 -1.69 10.92 -4.54
CA ASP A 236 -2.96 11.58 -4.84
C ASP A 236 -3.56 11.12 -6.19
N VAL A 237 -2.73 10.91 -7.22
CA VAL A 237 -3.18 10.39 -8.51
C VAL A 237 -3.62 8.93 -8.38
N LEU A 238 -2.83 8.08 -7.73
CA LEU A 238 -3.24 6.69 -7.54
C LEU A 238 -4.52 6.60 -6.72
N ARG A 239 -4.63 7.40 -5.65
CA ARG A 239 -5.85 7.50 -4.86
C ARG A 239 -7.05 7.89 -5.73
N ALA A 240 -6.91 8.88 -6.61
CA ALA A 240 -7.98 9.29 -7.52
C ALA A 240 -8.43 8.14 -8.42
N ILE A 241 -7.49 7.34 -8.92
CA ILE A 241 -7.79 6.14 -9.71
C ILE A 241 -8.53 5.09 -8.88
N LEU A 242 -8.03 4.75 -7.68
CA LEU A 242 -8.58 3.66 -6.87
C LEU A 242 -9.94 4.01 -6.24
N GLU A 243 -10.16 5.27 -5.87
CA GLU A 243 -11.42 5.78 -5.29
C GLU A 243 -12.42 6.27 -6.36
N GLY A 244 -12.01 6.37 -7.64
CA GLY A 244 -12.86 6.90 -8.72
C GLY A 244 -13.14 8.40 -8.58
N LEU A 245 -12.15 9.17 -8.13
CA LEU A 245 -12.24 10.62 -7.93
C LEU A 245 -11.67 11.38 -9.14
N PRO A 246 -12.01 12.67 -9.30
CA PRO A 246 -11.28 13.53 -10.23
C PRO A 246 -9.78 13.57 -9.93
N TYR A 247 -8.93 13.64 -10.96
CA TYR A 247 -7.50 13.83 -10.77
C TYR A 247 -7.20 15.10 -9.95
N PRO A 248 -6.13 15.09 -9.13
CA PRO A 248 -5.78 16.24 -8.31
C PRO A 248 -5.48 17.46 -9.18
N ALA A 249 -5.96 18.64 -8.78
CA ALA A 249 -5.70 19.90 -9.50
C ALA A 249 -4.21 20.18 -9.71
N THR A 250 -3.36 19.70 -8.79
CA THR A 250 -1.90 19.76 -8.89
C THR A 250 -1.38 19.09 -10.17
N LEU A 251 -2.00 18.00 -10.63
CA LEU A 251 -1.59 17.32 -11.87
C LEU A 251 -1.74 18.26 -13.06
N LEU A 252 -2.89 18.94 -13.17
CA LEU A 252 -3.15 19.90 -14.24
C LEU A 252 -2.21 21.10 -14.14
N ASN A 253 -2.01 21.65 -12.93
CA ASN A 253 -1.15 22.81 -12.70
C ASN A 253 0.32 22.58 -13.09
N LEU A 254 0.78 21.33 -13.13
CA LEU A 254 2.14 20.98 -13.55
C LEU A 254 2.23 20.70 -15.06
N ALA A 255 1.09 20.39 -15.69
CA ALA A 255 1.02 20.08 -17.12
C ALA A 255 0.88 21.33 -18.01
N VAL A 256 0.53 22.49 -17.44
CA VAL A 256 0.32 23.79 -18.12
C VAL A 256 1.38 24.81 -17.77
#